data_AF-A0A328BA83-F1
#
_entry.id   AF-A0A328BA83-F1
#
_cell.length_a   1.000
_cell.length_b   1.000
_cell.length_c   1.000
_cell.angle_alpha   90.00
_cell.angle_beta   90.00
_cell.angle_gamma   90.00
#
_symmetry.space_group_name_H-M   'P 1'
#
loop_
_entity.id
_entity.type
_entity.pdbx_description
1 polymer ?
#
loop_
_entity_poly.entity_id
_entity_poly.type
_entity_poly.pdbx_seq_one_letter_code
_entity_poly.pdbx_strand_id
1 'polypeptide(L)'
;MRNRLIAALVFGCSSLALVAAPAPAEAKRVLVCKTVNVKKKANTGTVIGAVAGGVLGNQIAGNGARTEGTLLGAGVGAVAGHEIAKSNAKKKRRCHYEYR
;
A
#
# COMPACT_ATOMS: atom_id res chain seq x y z
N MET A 1 -14.73 -1.64 30.46
CA MET A 1 -15.15 -1.22 29.10
C MET A 1 -14.68 0.20 28.83
N ARG A 2 -13.52 0.36 28.19
CA ARG A 2 -12.88 1.65 27.88
C ARG A 2 -12.07 1.46 26.61
N ASN A 3 -12.66 1.79 25.46
CA ASN A 3 -12.01 2.26 24.22
C ASN A 3 -12.90 1.98 23.01
N ARG A 4 -13.73 2.97 22.64
CA ARG A 4 -14.46 3.02 21.37
C ARG A 4 -14.30 4.36 20.66
N LEU A 5 -13.09 4.94 20.68
CA LEU A 5 -12.84 6.28 20.14
C LEU A 5 -11.80 6.35 19.00
N ILE A 6 -11.38 5.23 18.40
CA ILE A 6 -10.36 5.24 17.32
C ILE A 6 -10.94 4.84 15.95
N ALA A 7 -12.18 5.24 15.64
CA ALA A 7 -12.84 4.83 14.39
C ALA A 7 -13.28 5.97 13.45
N ALA A 8 -12.96 7.24 13.72
CA ALA A 8 -13.65 8.34 13.03
C ALA A 8 -12.79 9.50 12.49
N LEU A 9 -11.50 9.30 12.17
CA LEU A 9 -10.63 10.42 11.73
C LEU A 9 -9.90 10.26 10.39
N VAL A 10 -10.33 9.40 9.47
CA VAL A 10 -9.60 9.22 8.18
C VAL A 10 -10.49 9.33 6.92
N PHE A 11 -11.67 9.93 7.01
CA PHE A 11 -12.52 10.21 5.83
C PHE A 11 -12.85 11.69 5.66
N GLY A 12 -11.89 12.58 5.96
CA GLY A 12 -12.01 14.03 5.82
C GLY A 12 -11.21 14.57 4.63
N CYS A 13 -11.93 14.95 3.57
CA CYS A 13 -11.62 16.00 2.59
C CYS A 13 -10.13 16.30 2.26
N SER A 14 -9.56 15.60 1.28
CA SER A 14 -8.34 16.06 0.59
C SER A 14 -8.47 15.94 -0.93
N SER A 15 -9.45 16.66 -1.48
CA SER A 15 -9.49 17.01 -2.90
C SER A 15 -9.74 18.50 -3.04
N LEU A 16 -8.76 19.32 -2.63
CA LEU A 16 -8.63 20.68 -3.13
C LEU A 16 -7.94 20.64 -4.50
N ALA A 17 -8.57 21.35 -5.43
CA ALA A 17 -8.13 21.58 -6.79
C ALA A 17 -6.77 22.29 -6.86
N LEU A 18 -5.94 21.90 -7.84
CA LEU A 18 -4.81 22.68 -8.35
C LEU A 18 -4.93 22.62 -9.88
N VAL A 19 -5.51 23.66 -10.48
CA VAL A 19 -4.82 24.79 -11.12
C VAL A 19 -4.23 24.38 -12.48
N ALA A 20 -4.76 25.03 -13.52
CA ALA A 20 -4.29 24.99 -14.89
C ALA A 20 -2.80 25.38 -14.99
N ALA A 21 -2.05 24.67 -15.82
CA ALA A 21 -0.69 25.05 -16.21
C ALA A 21 -0.65 25.46 -17.69
N PRO A 22 0.07 26.54 -18.04
CA PRO A 22 0.17 27.08 -19.39
C PRO A 22 0.95 26.16 -20.34
N ALA A 23 0.66 26.27 -21.64
CA ALA A 23 1.34 25.55 -22.71
C ALA A 23 2.78 26.10 -22.91
N PRO A 24 3.82 25.26 -22.85
CA PRO A 24 5.17 25.67 -23.25
C PRO A 24 5.34 25.58 -24.77
N ALA A 25 5.87 26.66 -25.33
CA ALA A 25 6.42 26.75 -26.69
C ALA A 25 7.46 25.65 -26.96
N GLU A 26 7.45 25.10 -28.18
CA GLU A 26 8.31 24.01 -28.65
C GLU A 26 9.80 24.39 -28.72
N ALA A 27 10.55 24.01 -27.69
CA ALA A 27 11.90 23.50 -27.86
C ALA A 27 11.80 21.97 -27.90
N LYS A 28 12.08 21.34 -29.05
CA LYS A 28 11.75 19.93 -29.33
C LYS A 28 12.64 18.95 -28.54
N ARG A 29 12.38 18.82 -27.24
CA ARG A 29 12.88 17.70 -26.42
C ARG A 29 12.03 16.48 -26.71
N VAL A 30 12.66 15.38 -27.12
CA VAL A 30 11.94 14.12 -27.32
C VAL A 30 11.77 13.45 -25.95
N LEU A 31 10.54 13.46 -25.43
CA LEU A 31 10.18 12.75 -24.22
C LEU A 31 10.11 11.24 -24.53
N VAL A 32 11.17 10.50 -24.20
CA VAL A 32 11.19 9.06 -24.38
C VAL A 32 10.66 8.39 -23.11
N CYS A 33 9.46 7.83 -23.20
CA CYS A 33 8.82 7.13 -22.09
C CYS A 33 8.97 5.61 -22.22
N LYS A 34 9.64 4.98 -21.25
CA LYS A 34 9.74 3.51 -21.14
C LYS A 34 8.92 2.99 -19.97
N THR A 35 8.16 1.92 -20.20
CA THR A 35 7.41 1.24 -19.15
C THR A 35 8.37 0.33 -18.39
N VAL A 36 8.70 0.68 -17.15
CA VAL A 36 9.54 -0.15 -16.27
C VAL A 36 8.67 -0.83 -15.23
N ASN A 37 8.92 -2.12 -15.01
CA ASN A 37 8.27 -2.88 -13.94
C ASN A 37 8.99 -2.57 -12.64
N VAL A 38 8.40 -1.72 -11.80
CA VAL A 38 8.94 -1.43 -10.47
C VAL A 38 8.41 -2.52 -9.56
N LYS A 39 9.22 -3.54 -9.28
CA LYS A 39 8.86 -4.57 -8.29
C LYS A 39 8.73 -3.89 -6.93
N LYS A 40 7.49 -3.62 -6.49
CA LYS A 40 7.25 -3.26 -5.09
C LYS A 40 7.53 -4.50 -4.24
N LYS A 41 8.14 -4.31 -3.08
CA LYS A 41 8.47 -5.39 -2.14
C LYS A 41 7.15 -5.98 -1.64
N ALA A 42 6.70 -7.08 -2.25
CA ALA A 42 5.47 -7.76 -1.88
C ALA A 42 5.47 -8.14 -0.39
N ASN A 43 6.65 -8.44 0.13
CA ASN A 43 6.88 -8.80 1.52
C ASN A 43 6.43 -7.71 2.50
N THR A 44 6.38 -6.43 2.11
CA THR A 44 5.92 -5.39 3.04
C THR A 44 4.44 -5.57 3.39
N GLY A 45 3.59 -5.90 2.41
CA GLY A 45 2.16 -6.17 2.66
C GLY A 45 1.97 -7.45 3.48
N THR A 46 2.74 -8.50 3.17
CA THR A 46 2.74 -9.76 3.91
C THR A 46 3.20 -9.58 5.35
N VAL A 47 4.29 -8.87 5.61
CA VAL A 47 4.85 -8.66 6.96
C VAL A 47 3.91 -7.80 7.81
N ILE A 48 3.39 -6.70 7.24
CA ILE A 48 2.45 -5.85 7.97
C ILE A 48 1.15 -6.63 8.28
N GLY A 49 0.62 -7.36 7.30
CA GLY A 49 -0.56 -8.19 7.49
C GLY A 49 -0.36 -9.30 8.52
N ALA A 50 0.80 -9.97 8.51
CA ALA A 50 1.14 -11.03 9.44
C ALA A 50 1.28 -10.50 10.88
N VAL A 51 2.00 -9.39 11.07
CA VAL A 51 2.21 -8.79 12.40
C VAL A 51 0.90 -8.22 12.94
N ALA A 52 0.17 -7.45 12.13
CA ALA A 52 -1.12 -6.90 12.54
C ALA A 52 -2.13 -8.00 12.86
N GLY A 53 -2.25 -9.01 11.98
CA GLY A 53 -3.16 -10.14 12.15
C GLY A 53 -2.79 -11.03 13.33
N GLY A 54 -1.49 -11.27 13.57
CA GLY A 54 -1.01 -12.04 14.72
C GLY A 54 -1.27 -11.33 16.05
N VAL A 55 -0.97 -10.03 16.13
CA VAL A 55 -1.22 -9.24 17.35
C VAL A 55 -2.73 -9.14 17.64
N LEU A 56 -3.55 -8.88 16.63
CA LEU A 56 -5.00 -8.87 16.76
C LEU A 56 -5.53 -10.25 17.19
N GLY A 57 -5.07 -11.32 16.53
CA GLY A 57 -5.47 -12.68 16.85
C GLY A 57 -5.11 -13.10 18.28
N ASN A 58 -3.95 -12.69 18.77
CA ASN A 58 -3.52 -12.91 20.16
C ASN A 58 -4.44 -12.19 21.18
N GLN A 59 -4.85 -10.96 20.86
CA GLN A 59 -5.67 -10.13 21.76
C GLN A 59 -7.12 -10.61 21.85
N ILE A 60 -7.63 -11.22 20.78
CA ILE A 60 -9.00 -11.73 20.69
C ILE A 60 -9.10 -13.14 21.28
N ALA A 61 -8.03 -13.92 21.20
CA ALA A 61 -8.00 -15.28 21.74
C ALA A 61 -7.90 -15.29 23.28
N GLY A 62 -8.75 -16.11 23.91
CA GLY A 62 -8.81 -16.30 25.36
C GLY A 62 -7.60 -17.06 25.92
N ASN A 63 -7.47 -17.08 27.26
CA ASN A 63 -6.41 -17.81 27.96
C ASN A 63 -6.38 -19.27 27.50
N GLY A 64 -5.26 -19.71 26.91
CA GLY A 64 -5.06 -21.05 26.37
C GLY A 64 -5.01 -21.12 24.84
N ALA A 65 -5.68 -20.21 24.11
CA ALA A 65 -5.78 -20.24 22.63
C ALA A 65 -5.02 -19.10 21.94
N ARG A 66 -4.26 -18.30 22.69
CA ARG A 66 -3.51 -17.12 22.21
C ARG A 66 -2.54 -17.43 21.07
N THR A 67 -1.82 -18.53 21.19
CA THR A 67 -0.88 -19.00 20.17
C THR A 67 -1.61 -19.39 18.90
N GLU A 68 -2.74 -20.09 19.01
CA GLU A 68 -3.57 -20.48 17.85
C GLU A 68 -4.17 -19.26 17.16
N GLY A 69 -4.74 -18.31 17.92
CA GLY A 69 -5.26 -17.06 17.38
C GLY A 69 -4.19 -16.24 16.66
N THR A 70 -2.95 -16.25 17.19
CA THR A 70 -1.81 -15.59 16.55
C THR A 70 -1.40 -16.28 15.25
N LEU A 71 -1.26 -17.62 15.25
CA LEU A 71 -0.86 -18.36 14.05
C LEU A 71 -1.92 -18.23 12.94
N LEU A 72 -3.20 -18.34 13.29
CA LEU A 72 -4.29 -18.18 12.32
C LEU A 72 -4.37 -16.74 11.82
N GLY A 73 -4.32 -15.76 12.72
CA GLY A 73 -4.37 -14.34 12.35
C GLY A 73 -3.17 -13.91 11.51
N ALA A 74 -1.97 -14.36 11.85
CA ALA A 74 -0.76 -14.09 11.09
C ALA A 74 -0.76 -14.81 9.74
N GLY A 75 -1.21 -16.07 9.69
CA GLY A 75 -1.31 -16.83 8.45
C GLY A 75 -2.27 -16.20 7.45
N VAL A 76 -3.50 -15.89 7.90
CA VAL A 76 -4.51 -15.23 7.05
C VAL A 76 -4.05 -13.83 6.65
N GLY A 77 -3.51 -13.05 7.59
CA GLY A 77 -2.99 -11.71 7.33
C GLY A 77 -1.82 -11.69 6.35
N ALA A 78 -0.93 -12.69 6.41
CA ALA A 78 0.18 -12.85 5.49
C ALA A 78 -0.29 -13.14 4.06
N VAL A 79 -1.21 -14.10 3.89
CA VAL A 79 -1.74 -14.49 2.57
C VAL A 79 -2.52 -13.32 1.94
N ALA A 80 -3.42 -12.70 2.71
CA ALA A 80 -4.16 -11.54 2.24
C ALA A 80 -3.23 -10.37 1.88
N GLY A 81 -2.24 -10.08 2.73
CA GLY A 81 -1.23 -9.05 2.47
C GLY A 81 -0.37 -9.33 1.24
N HIS A 82 -0.10 -10.61 0.94
CA HIS A 82 0.65 -11.02 -0.24
C HIS A 82 -0.14 -10.78 -1.53
N GLU A 83 -1.40 -11.18 -1.58
CA GLU A 83 -2.28 -10.98 -2.74
C GLU A 83 -2.51 -9.49 -3.05
N ILE A 84 -2.70 -8.67 -2.01
CA ILE A 84 -2.80 -7.21 -2.17
C ILE A 84 -1.48 -6.64 -2.71
N ALA A 85 -0.34 -7.10 -2.21
CA ALA A 85 0.94 -6.56 -2.66
C ALA A 85 1.28 -7.00 -4.11
N LYS A 86 0.84 -8.20 -4.51
CA LYS A 86 0.96 -8.72 -5.88
C LYS A 86 0.09 -7.95 -6.86
N SER A 87 -1.17 -7.67 -6.51
CA SER A 87 -2.07 -6.85 -7.34
C SER A 87 -1.61 -5.39 -7.44
N ASN A 88 -0.87 -4.88 -6.45
CA ASN A 88 -0.29 -3.54 -6.44
C ASN A 88 1.06 -3.42 -7.17
N ALA A 89 1.49 -4.44 -7.94
CA ALA A 89 2.66 -4.36 -8.80
C ALA A 89 2.46 -3.32 -9.90
N LYS A 90 2.82 -2.06 -9.63
CA LYS A 90 2.60 -0.94 -10.56
C LYS A 90 3.70 -0.91 -11.62
N LYS A 91 3.30 -1.01 -12.89
CA LYS A 91 4.10 -0.54 -14.02
C LYS A 91 4.23 0.98 -13.92
N LYS A 92 5.45 1.50 -13.76
CA LYS A 92 5.69 2.94 -13.87
C LYS A 92 6.19 3.27 -15.27
N ARG A 93 5.59 4.28 -15.88
CA ARG A 93 6.16 4.94 -17.05
C ARG A 93 7.29 5.85 -16.54
N ARG A 94 8.54 5.51 -16.85
CA ARG A 94 9.68 6.42 -16.64
C ARG A 94 9.92 7.12 -17.96
N CYS A 95 9.72 8.43 -17.95
CA CYS A 95 10.03 9.29 -19.07
C CYS A 95 11.34 10.00 -18.77
N HIS A 96 12.30 9.88 -19.67
CA HIS A 96 13.53 10.65 -19.64
C HIS A 96 13.59 11.50 -20.91
N TYR A 97 14.13 12.70 -20.78
CA TYR A 97 14.39 13.56 -21.94
C TYR A 97 15.71 13.12 -22.53
N GLU A 98 15.65 12.58 -23.74
CA GLU A 98 16.83 12.26 -24.52
C GLU A 98 17.04 13.42 -25.49
N TYR A 99 18.20 14.07 -25.43
CA TYR A 99 18.60 15.03 -26.45
C TYR A 99 19.09 14.22 -27.65
N ARG A 100 18.44 14.42 -28.81
CA ARG A 100 18.85 13.84 -30.08
C ARG A 100 19.54 14.92 -30.91
#